data_AF-A0AAD1FNA0-F1
#
_entry.id   AF-A0AAD1FNA0-F1
#
_cell.length_a   1.000
_cell.length_b   1.000
_cell.length_c   1.000
_cell.angle_alpha   90.00
_cell.angle_beta   90.00
_cell.angle_gamma   90.00
#
_symmetry.space_group_name_H-M   'P 1'
#
loop_
_entity.id
_entity.type
_entity.pdbx_description
1 polymer ?
#
loop_
_entity_poly.entity_id
_entity_poly.type
_entity_poly.pdbx_seq_one_letter_code
_entity_poly.pdbx_strand_id
1 'polypeptide(L)'
;MLKEAGYGDKPLTFDLLYNTSENHKKIAVAIASMWKKSLGVTANLENQEWKSYLDSKRQGNFDVSRAGWCGDYNEASTFLAIMRDGHYLNSQEW
;
A
#
# COMPACT_ATOMS: atom_id res chain seq x y z
N MET A 1 8.87 0.98 -18.68
CA MET A 1 8.78 1.50 -17.30
C MET A 1 9.70 0.83 -16.29
N LEU A 2 9.53 -0.42 -15.82
CA LEU A 2 10.43 -0.99 -14.76
C LEU A 2 11.91 -1.08 -15.18
N LYS A 3 12.19 -1.50 -16.42
CA LYS A 3 13.55 -1.51 -16.97
C LYS A 3 14.11 -0.09 -17.14
N GLU A 4 13.30 0.85 -17.61
CA GLU A 4 13.68 2.28 -17.73
C GLU A 4 13.98 2.91 -16.36
N ALA A 5 13.28 2.46 -15.30
CA ALA A 5 13.52 2.87 -13.92
C ALA A 5 14.74 2.16 -13.28
N GLY A 6 15.49 1.34 -14.03
CA GLY A 6 16.72 0.69 -13.56
C GLY A 6 16.54 -0.68 -12.90
N TYR A 7 15.33 -1.23 -12.86
CA TYR A 7 15.02 -2.54 -12.26
C TYR A 7 15.04 -3.70 -13.27
N GLY A 8 15.86 -3.60 -14.32
CA GLY A 8 16.01 -4.67 -15.32
C GLY A 8 16.81 -5.86 -14.76
N ASP A 9 18.05 -5.60 -14.35
CA ASP A 9 18.97 -6.63 -13.83
C ASP A 9 18.97 -6.69 -12.30
N LYS A 10 18.36 -5.68 -11.65
CA LYS A 10 18.20 -5.58 -10.20
C LYS A 10 16.72 -5.74 -9.85
N PRO A 11 16.30 -6.90 -9.32
CA PRO A 11 14.89 -7.11 -8.96
C PRO A 11 14.45 -6.12 -7.88
N LEU A 12 13.35 -5.40 -8.13
CA LEU A 12 12.73 -4.55 -7.12
C LEU A 12 12.19 -5.43 -5.97
N THR A 13 12.53 -5.05 -4.74
CA THR A 13 12.03 -5.68 -3.51
C THR A 13 11.52 -4.58 -2.58
N PHE A 14 10.36 -4.81 -1.94
CA PHE A 14 9.75 -3.88 -0.98
C PHE A 14 8.84 -4.63 -0.01
N ASP A 15 8.43 -3.95 1.06
CA ASP A 15 7.50 -4.47 2.04
C ASP A 15 6.05 -4.03 1.75
N LEU A 16 5.12 -4.99 1.77
CA LEU A 16 3.68 -4.81 1.61
C LEU A 16 3.02 -4.88 2.98
N LEU A 17 2.79 -3.71 3.56
CA LEU A 17 2.15 -3.54 4.87
C LEU A 17 0.63 -3.76 4.79
N TYR A 18 0.09 -4.58 5.68
CA TYR A 18 -1.36 -4.77 5.83
C TYR A 18 -1.76 -5.05 7.28
N ASN A 19 -2.96 -4.61 7.66
CA ASN A 19 -3.49 -4.86 8.99
C ASN A 19 -4.04 -6.29 9.15
N THR A 20 -3.90 -6.89 10.34
CA THR A 20 -4.32 -8.26 10.66
C THR A 20 -5.77 -8.55 10.26
N SER A 21 -5.92 -9.40 9.25
CA SER A 21 -7.19 -9.91 8.71
C SER A 21 -6.87 -11.06 7.75
N GLU A 22 -7.58 -12.19 7.88
CA GLU A 22 -7.42 -13.34 6.98
C GLU A 22 -7.71 -12.98 5.52
N ASN A 23 -8.69 -12.11 5.29
CA ASN A 23 -9.03 -11.65 3.94
C ASN A 23 -7.91 -10.78 3.36
N HIS A 24 -7.34 -9.86 4.16
CA HIS A 24 -6.24 -9.02 3.69
C HIS A 24 -4.99 -9.85 3.41
N LYS A 25 -4.69 -10.85 4.25
CA LYS A 25 -3.58 -11.78 4.04
C LYS A 25 -3.73 -12.54 2.72
N LYS A 26 -4.91 -13.10 2.43
CA LYS A 26 -5.18 -13.80 1.17
C LYS A 26 -4.98 -12.90 -0.05
N ILE A 27 -5.47 -11.67 0.02
CA ILE A 27 -5.29 -10.67 -1.06
C ILE A 27 -3.81 -10.31 -1.21
N ALA A 28 -3.09 -10.06 -0.12
CA ALA A 28 -1.68 -9.70 -0.14
C ALA A 28 -0.81 -10.81 -0.74
N VAL A 29 -1.06 -12.08 -0.38
CA VAL A 29 -0.39 -13.25 -0.97
C VAL A 29 -0.66 -13.33 -2.48
N ALA A 30 -1.92 -13.13 -2.91
CA ALA A 30 -2.27 -13.16 -4.32
C ALA A 30 -1.55 -12.06 -5.10
N ILE A 31 -1.54 -10.83 -4.59
CA ILE A 31 -0.86 -9.69 -5.21
C ILE A 31 0.65 -9.92 -5.29
N ALA A 32 1.29 -10.38 -4.20
CA ALA A 32 2.72 -10.69 -4.19
C ALA A 32 3.08 -11.77 -5.22
N SER A 33 2.26 -12.82 -5.33
CA SER A 33 2.43 -13.87 -6.35
C SER A 33 2.29 -13.32 -7.77
N MET A 34 1.28 -12.48 -8.02
CA MET A 34 1.05 -11.86 -9.32
C MET A 34 2.21 -10.94 -9.71
N TRP A 35 2.68 -10.08 -8.81
CA TRP A 35 3.83 -9.21 -9.07
C TRP A 35 5.11 -9.99 -9.30
N LYS A 36 5.35 -11.07 -8.55
CA LYS A 36 6.50 -11.93 -8.79
C LYS A 36 6.46 -12.56 -10.17
N LYS A 37 5.31 -13.12 -10.56
CA LYS A 37 5.12 -13.80 -11.85
C LYS A 37 5.18 -12.85 -13.04
N SER A 38 4.53 -11.69 -12.94
CA SER A 38 4.35 -10.78 -14.07
C SER A 38 5.47 -9.74 -14.19
N LEU A 39 6.05 -9.31 -13.07
CA LEU A 39 7.00 -8.20 -13.01
C LEU A 39 8.37 -8.61 -12.44
N GLY A 40 8.53 -9.82 -11.88
CA GLY A 40 9.77 -10.26 -11.23
C GLY A 40 10.02 -9.66 -9.83
N VAL A 41 9.12 -8.77 -9.39
CA VAL A 41 9.18 -8.01 -8.14
C VAL A 41 8.95 -8.92 -6.94
N THR A 42 9.68 -8.69 -5.85
CA THR A 42 9.47 -9.40 -4.57
C THR A 42 8.77 -8.47 -3.58
N ALA A 43 7.55 -8.80 -3.19
CA ALA A 43 6.85 -8.10 -2.12
C ALA A 43 6.88 -8.94 -0.83
N ASN A 44 7.54 -8.46 0.21
CA ASN A 44 7.54 -9.14 1.51
C ASN A 44 6.28 -8.74 2.27
N LEU A 45 5.58 -9.70 2.86
CA LEU A 45 4.33 -9.42 3.54
C LEU A 45 4.57 -9.00 4.99
N GLU A 46 4.19 -7.77 5.33
CA GLU A 46 4.30 -7.25 6.68
C GLU A 46 2.93 -7.11 7.32
N ASN A 47 2.69 -7.86 8.40
CA ASN A 47 1.44 -7.83 9.14
C ASN A 47 1.57 -7.04 10.44
N GLN A 48 0.66 -6.09 10.65
CA GLN A 48 0.58 -5.34 11.91
C GLN A 48 -0.85 -5.36 12.47
N GLU A 49 -0.97 -5.25 13.79
CA GLU A 49 -2.23 -4.95 14.47
C GLU A 49 -2.76 -3.57 14.03
N TRP A 50 -4.07 -3.34 14.14
CA TRP A 50 -4.73 -2.18 13.53
C TRP A 50 -4.16 -0.81 13.93
N LYS A 51 -3.95 -0.56 15.22
CA LYS A 51 -3.39 0.72 15.71
C LYS A 51 -1.96 0.89 15.21
N SER A 52 -1.14 -0.14 15.36
CA SER A 52 0.25 -0.14 14.88
C SER A 52 0.32 0.14 13.38
N TYR A 53 -0.57 -0.49 12.59
CA TYR A 53 -0.71 -0.25 11.16
C TYR A 53 -1.07 1.21 10.84
N LEU A 54 -2.04 1.79 11.55
CA LEU A 54 -2.43 3.19 11.36
C LEU A 54 -1.28 4.15 11.71
N ASP A 55 -0.54 3.84 12.77
CA ASP A 55 0.60 4.65 13.20
C ASP A 55 1.77 4.56 12.20
N SER A 56 2.10 3.36 11.71
CA SER A 56 3.08 3.17 10.63
C SER A 56 2.71 3.97 9.38
N LYS A 57 1.43 3.96 8.99
CA LYS A 57 0.94 4.75 7.86
C LYS A 57 1.03 6.25 8.08
N ARG A 58 0.69 6.75 9.27
CA ARG A 58 0.77 8.17 9.60
C ARG A 58 2.21 8.68 9.65
N GLN A 59 3.14 7.82 10.05
CA GLN A 59 4.57 8.16 10.12
C GLN A 59 5.29 8.00 8.77
N GLY A 60 4.64 7.43 7.75
CA GLY A 60 5.28 7.12 6.48
C GLY A 60 6.23 5.92 6.54
N ASN A 61 6.14 5.08 7.58
CA ASN A 61 7.00 3.92 7.79
C ASN A 61 6.48 2.71 6.99
N PHE A 62 6.41 2.82 5.68
CA PHE A 62 6.02 1.73 4.77
C PHE A 62 6.49 2.02 3.35
N ASP A 63 6.75 0.98 2.55
CA ASP A 63 6.97 1.13 1.10
C ASP A 63 5.63 1.14 0.36
N VAL A 64 4.83 0.08 0.56
CA VAL A 64 3.48 -0.06 0.02
C VAL A 64 2.56 -0.51 1.13
N SER A 65 1.42 0.16 1.29
CA SER A 65 0.39 -0.26 2.26
C SER A 65 -0.92 -0.63 1.57
N ARG A 66 -1.52 -1.74 1.99
CA ARG A 66 -2.93 -2.02 1.70
C ARG A 66 -3.74 -0.87 2.27
N ALA A 67 -4.68 -0.30 1.53
CA ALA A 67 -5.56 0.77 2.01
C ALA A 67 -7.02 0.50 1.63
N GLY A 68 -7.94 1.21 2.28
CA GLY A 68 -9.36 1.23 1.94
C GLY A 68 -10.00 2.49 2.50
N TRP A 69 -10.90 3.10 1.74
CA TRP A 69 -11.64 4.28 2.13
C TRP A 69 -13.13 4.06 1.89
N CYS A 70 -13.94 4.36 2.89
CA CYS A 70 -15.39 4.40 2.78
C CYS A 70 -15.81 5.87 2.80
N GLY A 71 -16.71 6.28 1.91
CA GLY A 71 -17.15 7.68 1.87
C GLY A 71 -17.87 8.08 3.15
N ASP A 72 -17.48 9.22 3.71
CA ASP A 72 -18.05 9.78 4.93
C ASP A 72 -19.44 10.38 4.68
N TYR A 73 -19.70 10.82 3.44
CA TYR A 73 -20.97 11.38 2.97
C TYR A 73 -21.12 11.13 1.46
N ASN A 74 -22.35 11.23 0.95
CA ASN A 74 -22.69 10.87 -0.43
C ASN A 74 -22.34 11.99 -1.43
N GLU A 75 -21.06 12.34 -1.51
CA GLU A 75 -20.53 13.30 -2.47
C GLU A 75 -19.06 12.96 -2.76
N ALA A 76 -18.59 13.19 -3.99
CA ALA A 76 -17.29 12.73 -4.47
C ALA A 76 -16.09 13.31 -3.70
N SER A 77 -16.21 14.52 -3.12
CA SER A 77 -15.12 15.15 -2.39
C SER A 77 -14.68 14.36 -1.15
N THR A 78 -15.52 13.47 -0.60
CA THR A 78 -15.06 12.54 0.46
C THR A 78 -13.89 11.66 0.03
N PHE A 79 -13.78 11.32 -1.25
CA PHE A 79 -12.65 10.55 -1.80
C PHE A 79 -11.52 11.45 -2.31
N LEU A 80 -11.85 12.61 -2.87
CA LEU A 80 -10.84 13.52 -3.45
C LEU A 80 -10.07 14.28 -2.36
N ALA A 81 -10.73 14.63 -1.26
CA ALA A 81 -10.10 15.40 -0.18
C ALA A 81 -8.92 14.67 0.46
N ILE A 82 -9.00 13.34 0.62
CA ILE A 82 -7.93 12.54 1.23
C ILE A 82 -6.67 12.42 0.38
N MET A 83 -6.70 12.87 -0.87
CA MET A 83 -5.54 12.93 -1.77
C MET A 83 -4.92 14.32 -1.86
N ARG A 84 -5.51 15.32 -1.19
CA ARG A 84 -5.02 16.69 -1.22
C ARG A 84 -3.77 16.83 -0.35
N ASP A 85 -2.80 17.60 -0.84
CA ASP A 85 -1.64 18.02 -0.04
C ASP A 85 -2.07 18.67 1.29
N GLY A 86 -1.37 18.31 2.37
CA GLY A 86 -1.66 18.76 3.73
C GLY A 86 -2.94 18.22 4.36
N HIS A 87 -3.70 17.34 3.69
CA HIS A 87 -4.86 16.70 4.31
C HIS A 87 -4.41 15.66 5.34
N TYR A 88 -4.92 15.71 6.58
CA TYR A 88 -4.47 14.86 7.69
C TYR A 88 -4.65 13.34 7.49
N LEU A 89 -5.46 12.94 6.51
CA LEU A 89 -5.65 11.54 6.10
C LEU A 89 -4.83 11.14 4.86
N ASN A 90 -4.13 12.10 4.24
CA ASN A 90 -3.23 11.84 3.13
C ASN A 90 -1.91 11.25 3.63
N SER A 91 -1.90 9.96 3.92
CA SER A 91 -0.67 9.22 4.24
C SER A 91 0.19 8.86 3.02
N GLN A 92 -0.23 9.29 1.83
CA GLN A 92 0.44 8.96 0.57
C GLN A 92 1.44 10.04 0.18
N GLU A 93 1.23 11.29 0.63
CA GLU A 93 2.13 12.44 0.43
C GLU A 93 2.56 12.59 -1.04
N TRP A 94 1.59 12.43 -1.96
CA TRP A 94 1.77 12.61 -3.40
C TRP A 94 1.88 14.08 -3.79
#